data_AF-A0A955VDR9-F1
#
_entry.id   AF-A0A955VDR9-F1
#
_cell.length_a   1.000
_cell.length_b   1.000
_cell.length_c   1.000
_cell.angle_alpha   90.00
_cell.angle_beta   90.00
_cell.angle_gamma   90.00
#
_symmetry.space_group_name_H-M   'P 1'
#
loop_
_entity.id
_entity.type
_entity.pdbx_description
1 polymer ?
#
loop_
_entity_poly.entity_id
_entity_poly.type
_entity_poly.pdbx_seq_one_letter_code
_entity_poly.pdbx_strand_id
1 'polypeptide(L)' 'MNATRHEREQGVWTAIVNPPAGGGCGAARAREALFALREAGLRVAAVETRRPGHARDLAR' A
#
# COMPACT_ATOMS: atom_id res chain seq x y z
N MET A 1 12.29 -30.27 3.57
CA MET A 1 12.22 -28.80 3.75
C MET A 1 10.89 -28.36 3.18
N ASN A 2 9.88 -28.21 4.03
CA ASN A 2 8.52 -27.83 3.62
C ASN A 2 8.43 -26.30 3.59
N ALA A 3 8.45 -25.71 2.39
CA ALA A 3 7.97 -24.35 2.19
C ALA A 3 6.52 -24.29 2.70
N THR A 4 6.28 -23.57 3.79
CA THR A 4 4.95 -23.38 4.35
C THR A 4 4.08 -22.70 3.28
N ARG A 5 2.82 -23.14 3.18
CA ARG A 5 1.78 -22.59 2.30
C ARG A 5 1.73 -21.05 2.25
N HIS A 6 2.22 -20.38 3.29
CA HIS A 6 2.40 -18.93 3.41
C HIS A 6 3.27 -18.26 2.34
N GLU A 7 4.26 -18.94 1.74
CA GLU A 7 5.12 -18.32 0.72
C GLU A 7 4.44 -18.19 -0.65
N ARG A 8 3.44 -19.03 -0.95
CA ARG A 8 2.74 -19.05 -2.25
C ARG A 8 1.50 -18.15 -2.29
N GLU A 9 1.02 -17.69 -1.15
CA GLU A 9 -0.19 -16.85 -1.01
C GLU A 9 0.13 -15.35 -0.83
N GLN A 10 1.39 -14.92 -0.99
CA GLN A 10 1.74 -13.49 -0.95
C GLN A 10 1.30 -12.79 -2.25
N GLY A 11 -0.02 -12.57 -2.37
CA GLY A 11 -0.61 -11.74 -3.41
C GLY A 11 0.02 -10.35 -3.43
N VAL A 12 0.01 -9.70 -4.59
CA VAL A 12 0.45 -8.31 -4.71
C VAL A 12 -0.59 -7.43 -4.04
N TRP A 13 -0.19 -6.71 -2.99
CA TRP A 13 -1.02 -5.74 -2.29
C TRP A 13 -0.98 -4.40 -3.01
N THR A 14 -2.07 -3.64 -2.93
CA THR A 14 -2.12 -2.26 -3.41
C THR A 14 -2.52 -1.34 -2.27
N ALA A 15 -1.68 -0.34 -2.00
CA ALA A 15 -1.96 0.74 -1.08
C ALA A 15 -2.56 1.93 -1.84
N ILE A 16 -3.74 2.39 -1.40
CA ILE A 16 -4.38 3.60 -1.90
C ILE A 16 -4.01 4.74 -0.95
N VAL A 17 -3.26 5.72 -1.45
CA VAL A 17 -2.69 6.82 -0.64
C VAL A 17 -3.46 8.10 -0.90
N ASN A 18 -3.85 8.82 0.15
CA ASN A 18 -4.38 10.18 0.04
C ASN A 18 -3.29 11.19 0.45
N PRO A 19 -2.55 11.82 -0.51
CA PRO A 19 -1.44 12.71 -0.20
C PRO A 19 -1.76 13.84 0.79
N PRO A 20 -2.89 14.58 0.66
CA PRO A 20 -3.23 15.64 1.61
C PRO A 20 -3.73 15.16 2.97
N ALA A 21 -3.91 13.85 3.20
CA ALA A 21 -4.39 13.35 4.49
C ALA A 21 -3.43 13.73 5.64
N GLY A 22 -3.97 13.82 6.86
CA GLY A 22 -3.18 14.12 8.05
C GLY A 22 -2.49 15.49 8.01
N GLY A 23 -3.15 16.51 7.44
CA GLY A 23 -2.61 17.87 7.35
C GLY A 23 -1.55 18.08 6.27
N GLY A 24 -1.60 17.29 5.18
CA GLY A 24 -0.62 17.37 4.09
C GLY A 24 0.57 16.42 4.22
N CYS A 25 0.62 15.59 5.26
CA CYS A 25 1.72 14.65 5.51
C CYS A 25 1.47 13.23 4.98
N GLY A 26 0.32 12.97 4.35
CA GLY A 26 -0.10 11.64 3.92
C GLY A 26 0.89 10.94 2.99
N ALA A 27 1.46 11.67 2.03
CA ALA A 27 2.45 11.10 1.11
C ALA A 27 3.75 10.67 1.81
N ALA A 28 4.28 11.52 2.71
CA ALA A 28 5.51 11.22 3.45
C ALA A 28 5.33 9.99 4.36
N ARG A 29 4.24 9.96 5.12
CA ARG A 29 3.91 8.83 6.02
C ARG A 29 3.64 7.54 5.24
N ALA A 30 2.97 7.63 4.10
CA ALA A 30 2.76 6.48 3.23
C ALA A 30 4.09 5.93 2.71
N ARG A 31 5.05 6.79 2.34
CA ARG A 31 6.38 6.36 1.90
C ARG A 31 7.11 5.55 2.98
N GLU A 32 7.10 6.03 4.22
CA GLU A 32 7.72 5.34 5.36
C GLU A 32 7.06 3.98 5.62
N ALA A 33 5.73 3.93 5.64
CA ALA A 33 4.99 2.69 5.84
C ALA A 33 5.23 1.67 4.71
N LEU A 34 5.22 2.12 3.45
CA LEU A 34 5.49 1.26 2.29
C LEU A 34 6.90 0.70 2.28
N PHE A 35 7.89 1.49 2.73
CA PHE A 35 9.25 1.02 2.90
C PHE A 35 9.31 -0.11 3.94
N ALA A 36 8.73 0.09 5.13
CA ALA A 36 8.71 -0.93 6.17
C ALA A 36 7.99 -2.23 5.73
N LEU A 37 6.88 -2.11 5.00
CA LEU A 37 6.16 -3.28 4.46
C LEU A 37 7.01 -4.06 3.45
N ARG A 38 7.76 -3.37 2.60
CA ARG A 38 8.65 -4.02 1.62
C ARG A 38 9.84 -4.69 2.29
N GLU A 39 10.43 -4.06 3.31
CA GLU A 39 11.50 -4.66 4.12
C GLU A 39 11.01 -5.92 4.86
N ALA A 40 9.73 -5.97 5.23
CA ALA A 40 9.09 -7.16 5.79
C ALA A 40 8.75 -8.25 4.73
N GLY A 41 9.15 -8.05 3.47
CA GLY A 41 8.94 -9.00 2.37
C GLY A 41 7.59 -8.86 1.65
N LEU A 42 6.75 -7.89 2.00
CA LEU A 42 5.46 -7.72 1.33
C LEU A 42 5.63 -7.05 -0.03
N ARG A 43 5.02 -7.66 -1.05
CA ARG A 43 4.92 -7.08 -2.40
C ARG A 43 3.76 -6.07 -2.43
N VAL A 44 4.06 -4.79 -2.17
CA VAL A 44 3.05 -3.72 -2.17
C VAL A 44 3.33 -2.64 -3.23
N ALA A 45 2.35 -2.43 -4.11
CA ALA A 45 2.27 -1.29 -5.02
C ALA A 45 1.51 -0.13 -4.35
N ALA A 46 1.72 1.09 -4.83
CA ALA A 46 1.04 2.27 -4.30
C ALA A 46 0.39 3.07 -5.42
N VAL A 47 -0.83 3.55 -5.17
CA VAL A 47 -1.58 4.43 -6.08
C VAL A 47 -2.12 5.60 -5.28
N GLU A 48 -1.90 6.82 -5.77
CA GLU A 48 -2.34 8.04 -5.11
C GLU A 48 -3.74 8.47 -5.56
N THR A 49 -4.55 8.95 -4.62
CA THR A 49 -5.83 9.57 -4.89
C THR A 49 -5.64 10.99 -5.40
N ARG A 50 -6.43 11.39 -6.41
CA ARG A 50 -6.31 12.72 -7.03
C ARG A 50 -7.46 13.67 -6.68
N ARG A 51 -8.59 13.12 -6.23
CA ARG A 51 -9.82 13.85 -5.92
C ARG A 51 -10.68 13.10 -4.91
N PRO A 52 -11.62 13.79 -4.21
CA PRO A 52 -12.63 13.11 -3.41
C PRO A 52 -13.37 12.02 -4.21
N GLY A 53 -13.60 10.87 -3.59
CA GLY A 53 -14.21 9.70 -4.24
C GLY A 53 -13.24 8.79 -5.00
N HIS A 54 -12.04 9.25 -5.37
CA HIS A 54 -11.12 8.45 -6.19
C HIS A 54 -10.68 7.15 -5.52
N ALA A 55 -10.55 7.12 -4.18
CA ALA A 55 -10.22 5.89 -3.45
C ALA A 55 -11.28 4.80 -3.65
N ARG A 56 -12.56 5.19 -3.74
CA ARG A 56 -13.66 4.27 -4.02
C ARG A 56 -13.58 3.74 -5.46
N ASP A 57 -13.21 4.60 -6.40
CA ASP A 57 -13.05 4.23 -7.81
C ASP A 57 -11.89 3.24 -7.98
N LEU A 58 -10.78 3.43 -7.26
CA LEU A 58 -9.60 2.54 -7.29
C LEU A 58 -9.81 1.19 -6.60
N ALA A 59 -10.73 1.11 -5.64
CA ALA A 59 -10.97 -0.10 -4.85
C ALA A 59 -11.98 -1.07 -5.48
N ARG A 60 -12.67 -0.65 -6.54
CA ARG A 60 -13.58 -1.50 -7.32
C ARG A 60 -12.82 -2.24 -8.41
#